data_AF-A0A357B2X7-F1
#
_entry.id   AF-A0A357B2X7-F1
#
_cell.length_a   1.000
_cell.length_b   1.000
_cell.length_c   1.000
_cell.angle_alpha   90.00
_cell.angle_beta   90.00
_cell.angle_gamma   90.00
#
_symmetry.space_group_name_H-M   'P 1'
#
loop_
_entity.id
_entity.type
_entity.pdbx_description
1 polymer ?
#
loop_
_entity_poly.entity_id
_entity_poly.type
_entity_poly.pdbx_seq_one_letter_code
_entity_poly.pdbx_strand_id
1 'polypeptide(L)'
;KKQMVNCALLIKEAGWDGVEVMAGVGGILNRFMSKATNNRTDKYGGNLKNRMRLTVETIEAVREAVGPDFLITCRWSPVEYVTG
;
A
#
# COMPACT_ATOMS: atom_id res chain seq x y z
N LYS A 1 -5.10 -4.59 4.80
CA LYS A 1 -3.90 -5.37 5.18
C LYS A 1 -4.13 -6.88 5.07
N LYS A 2 -4.90 -7.52 5.96
CA LYS A 2 -5.12 -8.99 5.95
C LYS A 2 -5.48 -9.56 4.57
N GLN A 3 -6.38 -8.89 3.83
CA GLN A 3 -6.74 -9.29 2.47
C GLN A 3 -5.56 -9.24 1.48
N MET A 4 -4.71 -8.21 1.54
CA MET A 4 -3.52 -8.08 0.69
C MET A 4 -2.45 -9.11 1.04
N VAL A 5 -2.28 -9.42 2.34
CA VAL A 5 -1.39 -10.51 2.81
C VAL A 5 -1.85 -11.85 2.26
N ASN A 6 -3.14 -12.19 2.44
CA ASN A 6 -3.69 -13.44 1.93
C ASN A 6 -3.53 -13.55 0.41
N CYS A 7 -3.74 -12.46 -0.33
CA CYS A 7 -3.55 -12.43 -1.78
C CYS A 7 -2.09 -12.69 -2.16
N ALA A 8 -1.13 -12.06 -1.48
CA ALA A 8 0.29 -12.28 -1.74
C ALA A 8 0.74 -13.72 -1.44
N LEU A 9 0.21 -14.34 -0.38
CA LEU A 9 0.46 -15.75 -0.06
C LEU A 9 -0.08 -16.67 -1.17
N LEU A 10 -1.32 -16.45 -1.61
CA LEU A 10 -1.92 -17.23 -2.69
C LEU A 10 -1.15 -17.07 -4.02
N ILE A 11 -0.69 -15.86 -4.33
CA ILE A 11 0.13 -15.60 -5.52
C ILE A 11 1.48 -16.33 -5.44
N LYS A 12 2.12 -16.32 -4.27
CA LYS A 12 3.34 -17.08 -4.02
C LYS A 12 3.11 -18.59 -4.15
N GLU A 13 2.04 -19.12 -3.56
CA GLU A 13 1.65 -20.53 -3.67
C GLU A 13 1.37 -20.94 -5.12
N ALA A 14 0.83 -20.02 -5.92
CA ALA A 14 0.61 -20.21 -7.36
C ALA A 14 1.91 -20.18 -8.20
N GLY A 15 3.08 -19.96 -7.59
CA GLY A 15 4.39 -20.05 -8.25
C GLY A 15 4.84 -18.77 -8.97
N TRP A 16 4.28 -17.60 -8.64
CA TRP A 16 4.74 -16.33 -9.19
C TRP A 16 6.02 -15.86 -8.50
N ASP A 17 6.83 -15.02 -9.17
CA ASP A 17 8.08 -14.49 -8.61
C ASP A 17 7.88 -13.34 -7.60
N GLY A 18 6.72 -12.68 -7.64
CA GLY A 18 6.48 -11.50 -6.82
C GLY A 18 5.09 -10.88 -6.97
N VAL A 19 4.90 -9.78 -6.26
CA VAL A 19 3.68 -8.96 -6.31
C VAL A 19 4.01 -7.47 -6.46
N GLU A 20 3.15 -6.75 -7.17
CA GLU A 20 3.14 -5.28 -7.18
C GLU A 20 2.02 -4.76 -6.26
N VAL A 21 2.40 -3.97 -5.26
CA VAL A 21 1.45 -3.24 -4.42
C VAL A 21 1.02 -1.97 -5.16
N MET A 22 -0.21 -1.97 -5.66
CA MET A 22 -0.81 -0.82 -6.33
C MET A 22 -1.25 0.24 -5.32
N ALA A 23 -0.43 1.30 -5.19
CA ALA A 23 -0.62 2.44 -4.29
C ALA A 23 -0.78 3.78 -5.02
N GLY A 24 -1.09 3.75 -6.32
CA GLY A 24 -1.35 4.93 -7.15
C GLY A 24 -2.76 4.95 -7.73
N VAL A 25 -3.00 5.93 -8.61
CA VAL A 25 -4.14 5.99 -9.55
C VAL A 25 -5.51 5.88 -8.87
N GLY A 26 -5.68 6.50 -7.69
CA GLY A 26 -6.97 6.56 -6.98
C GLY A 26 -7.37 5.29 -6.22
N GLY A 27 -6.50 4.27 -6.16
CA GLY A 27 -6.71 3.08 -5.33
C GLY A 27 -6.76 3.39 -3.83
N ILE A 28 -7.15 2.42 -3.00
CA ILE A 28 -7.36 2.65 -1.56
C ILE A 28 -6.11 3.20 -0.84
N LEU A 29 -4.93 2.67 -1.16
CA LEU A 29 -3.68 3.16 -0.56
C LEU A 29 -3.35 4.57 -1.03
N ASN A 30 -3.59 4.88 -2.31
CA ASN A 30 -3.46 6.23 -2.84
C ASN A 30 -4.40 7.21 -2.11
N ARG A 31 -5.66 6.82 -1.90
CA ARG A 31 -6.64 7.65 -1.19
C ARG A 31 -6.28 7.94 0.27
N PHE A 32 -5.51 7.06 0.92
CA PHE A 32 -4.94 7.35 2.25
C PHE A 32 -3.75 8.31 2.15
N MET A 33 -2.91 8.21 1.12
CA MET A 33 -1.75 9.09 0.95
C MET A 33 -2.13 10.50 0.48
N SER A 34 -3.17 10.62 -0.33
CA SER A 34 -3.68 11.87 -0.90
C SER A 34 -4.24 12.80 0.17
N LYS A 35 -3.94 14.10 0.07
CA LYS A 35 -4.61 15.12 0.88
C LYS A 35 -6.07 15.33 0.46
N ALA A 36 -6.34 15.22 -0.85
CA ALA A 36 -7.67 15.47 -1.41
C ALA A 36 -8.74 14.51 -0.90
N THR A 37 -8.35 13.30 -0.49
CA THR A 37 -9.29 12.25 -0.06
C THR A 37 -9.13 11.80 1.38
N ASN A 38 -8.05 12.18 2.08
CA ASN A 38 -7.82 11.78 3.47
C ASN A 38 -7.92 12.97 4.44
N ASN A 39 -9.15 13.20 4.91
CA ASN A 39 -9.47 14.20 5.93
C ASN A 39 -9.50 13.63 7.36
N ARG A 40 -8.85 12.48 7.59
CA ARG A 40 -8.83 11.85 8.92
C ARG A 40 -7.99 12.67 9.90
N THR A 41 -8.38 12.65 11.16
CA THR A 41 -7.67 13.29 12.28
C THR A 41 -6.96 12.28 13.19
N ASP A 42 -7.03 10.98 12.85
CA ASP A 42 -6.39 9.91 13.59
C ASP A 42 -4.96 9.64 13.10
N LYS A 43 -4.35 8.55 13.59
CA LYS A 43 -2.98 8.16 13.23
C LYS A 43 -2.77 7.85 11.74
N TYR A 44 -3.83 7.77 10.93
CA TYR A 44 -3.77 7.53 9.49
C TYR A 44 -4.04 8.78 8.64
N GLY A 45 -4.26 9.95 9.25
CA GLY A 45 -4.51 11.21 8.56
C GLY A 45 -3.67 12.38 9.06
N GLY A 46 -3.91 13.56 8.50
CA GLY A 46 -3.15 14.77 8.80
C GLY A 46 -1.82 14.81 8.06
N ASN A 47 -0.70 14.68 8.77
CA ASN A 47 0.64 14.81 8.19
C ASN A 47 1.00 13.67 7.22
N LEU A 48 2.03 13.88 6.39
CA LEU A 48 2.47 12.90 5.38
C LEU A 48 2.78 11.52 5.96
N LYS A 49 3.49 11.46 7.09
CA LYS A 49 3.89 10.20 7.74
C LYS A 49 2.67 9.37 8.15
N ASN A 50 1.63 10.01 8.68
CA ASN A 50 0.38 9.34 9.03
C ASN A 50 -0.39 8.88 7.79
N ARG A 51 -0.45 9.71 6.73
CA ARG A 51 -1.13 9.35 5.48
C ARG A 51 -0.46 8.19 4.73
N MET A 52 0.87 8.09 4.79
CA MET A 52 1.64 6.96 4.25
C MET A 52 1.57 5.70 5.10
N ARG A 53 1.15 5.80 6.37
CA ARG A 53 1.19 4.71 7.36
C ARG A 53 0.53 3.44 6.86
N LEU A 54 -0.66 3.55 6.25
CA LEU A 54 -1.38 2.38 5.77
C LEU A 54 -0.61 1.64 4.66
N THR A 55 0.01 2.37 3.73
CA THR A 55 0.82 1.80 2.65
C THR A 55 2.04 1.09 3.20
N VAL A 56 2.79 1.74 4.10
CA VAL A 56 4.00 1.16 4.72
C VAL A 56 3.65 -0.10 5.53
N GLU A 57 2.69 0.00 6.44
CA GLU A 57 2.29 -1.15 7.28
C GLU A 57 1.68 -2.30 6.46
N THR A 58 1.16 -2.03 5.26
CA THR A 58 0.71 -3.07 4.33
C THR A 58 1.89 -3.79 3.69
N ILE A 59 2.86 -3.04 3.19
CA ILE A 59 4.06 -3.61 2.54
C ILE A 59 4.87 -4.42 3.56
N GLU A 60 5.04 -3.91 4.78
CA GLU A 60 5.70 -4.63 5.89
C GLU A 60 5.00 -5.95 6.20
N ALA A 61 3.67 -5.93 6.36
CA ALA A 61 2.89 -7.14 6.64
C ALA A 61 2.94 -8.16 5.48
N VAL A 62 2.98 -7.68 4.23
CA VAL A 62 3.18 -8.56 3.07
C VAL A 62 4.57 -9.18 3.12
N ARG A 63 5.63 -8.37 3.30
CA ARG A 63 7.02 -8.84 3.43
C ARG A 63 7.18 -9.90 4.52
N GLU A 64 6.62 -9.66 5.69
CA GLU A 64 6.65 -10.62 6.81
C GLU A 64 6.04 -11.97 6.40
N ALA A 65 4.92 -11.96 5.69
CA ALA A 65 4.22 -13.18 5.29
C ALA A 65 4.92 -13.95 4.15
N VAL A 66 5.45 -13.24 3.14
CA VAL A 66 6.04 -13.87 1.95
C VAL A 66 7.51 -14.23 2.11
N GLY A 67 8.17 -13.80 3.20
CA GLY A 67 9.60 -14.02 3.45
C GLY A 67 10.50 -13.07 2.65
N PRO A 68 11.81 -13.04 2.89
CA PRO A 68 12.71 -12.00 2.36
C PRO A 68 12.96 -12.06 0.84
N ASP A 69 12.92 -13.24 0.25
CA ASP A 69 13.36 -13.46 -1.15
C ASP A 69 12.26 -13.19 -2.18
N PHE A 70 11.00 -13.13 -1.77
CA PHE A 70 9.88 -12.88 -2.67
C PHE A 70 9.88 -11.42 -3.13
N LEU A 71 9.72 -11.17 -4.44
CA LEU A 71 9.77 -9.81 -4.98
C LEU A 71 8.53 -9.02 -4.56
N ILE A 72 8.75 -7.80 -4.07
CA ILE A 72 7.68 -6.85 -3.76
C ILE A 72 8.03 -5.52 -4.43
N THR A 73 7.23 -5.11 -5.39
CA THR A 73 7.30 -3.76 -5.99
C THR A 73 6.15 -2.92 -5.45
N CYS A 74 6.30 -1.59 -5.50
CA CYS A 74 5.24 -0.66 -5.14
C CYS A 74 5.08 0.38 -6.25
N ARG A 75 3.88 0.45 -6.82
CA ARG A 75 3.54 1.44 -7.83
C ARG A 75 2.68 2.52 -7.20
N TRP A 76 3.22 3.74 -7.10
CA TRP A 76 2.56 4.86 -6.44
C TRP A 76 2.54 6.11 -7.32
N SER A 77 1.64 7.04 -7.00
CA SER A 77 1.48 8.31 -7.70
C SER A 77 2.18 9.43 -6.92
N PRO A 78 3.35 9.93 -7.37
CA PRO A 78 4.09 10.98 -6.67
C PRO A 78 3.45 12.36 -6.83
N VAL A 79 2.72 12.57 -7.93
CA VAL A 79 1.97 13.79 -8.21
C VAL A 79 0.55 13.39 -8.53
N GLU A 80 -0.40 14.03 -7.85
CA GLU A 80 -1.82 13.87 -8.06
C GLU A 80 -2.31 15.21 -8.60
N TYR A 81 -2.66 15.27 -9.90
CA TYR A 81 -3.13 16.49 -10.57
C TYR A 81 -4.56 16.87 -10.15
N VAL A 82 -4.88 16.70 -8.87
CA VAL A 82 -6.16 17.01 -8.24
C VAL A 82 -5.91 17.92 -7.04
N THR A 83 -6.78 18.91 -6.87
CA THR A 83 -6.71 19.82 -5.73
C THR A 83 -7.25 19.14 -4.48
N GLY A 84 -6.59 19.33 -3.34
CA GLY A 84 -6.95 18.79 -2.03
C GLY A 84 -6.64 19.72 -0.89
#